data_AF-A0A502CKP4-F1
#
_entry.id   AF-A0A502CKP4-F1
#
_cell.length_a   1.000
_cell.length_b   1.000
_cell.length_c   1.000
_cell.angle_alpha   90.00
_cell.angle_beta   90.00
_cell.angle_gamma   90.00
#
_symmetry.space_group_name_H-M   'P 1'
#
loop_
_entity.id
_entity.type
_entity.pdbx_description
1 polymer ?
#
loop_
_entity_poly.entity_id
_entity_poly.type
_entity_poly.pdbx_seq_one_letter_code
_entity_poly.pdbx_strand_id
1 'polypeptide(L)'
;MPRIPIAALARELNLPIATLLTQLVMMGLEARTARSSLDTDTAERVKAEIGSGGVGQQPGLKAVPTHTERDVQVLSGVRVSRLPSKIPAAPHRRRVIAVASPNFGELRTADEQQSVALIIPPTRPPSSELDLSLYRRGLLEPGMVLIQSPLDNTRYQPLDDAAESFALDKLLLYDRVAGLLGATKFSVEELLVQSDAGSLSVRGGAKAPIGQAKGHFDKSQSDKFQRFMEVGSTNAAGPPDVEAAQRLVDDAGLASEPTLSHLIAVVRDGVRKKTQTLRLNLTREVSRTLDLGAEVSNQIKIGGSGGVERRHDQVNDVQILLRVEF
;
A
#
# COMPACT_ATOMS: atom_id res chain seq x y z
N MET A 1 -34.71 -22.01 8.41
CA MET A 1 -34.58 -21.47 7.04
C MET A 1 -34.88 -22.58 6.04
N PRO A 2 -35.67 -22.34 4.98
CA PRO A 2 -35.94 -23.35 3.97
C PRO A 2 -34.64 -23.71 3.24
N ARG A 3 -34.37 -25.02 3.10
CA ARG A 3 -33.22 -25.51 2.33
C ARG A 3 -33.62 -25.54 0.86
N ILE A 4 -33.15 -24.58 0.08
CA ILE A 4 -33.31 -24.59 -1.38
C ILE A 4 -32.26 -25.55 -1.97
N PRO A 5 -32.65 -26.54 -2.78
CA PRO A 5 -31.70 -27.42 -3.46
C PRO A 5 -30.79 -26.60 -4.38
N ILE A 6 -29.48 -26.89 -4.39
CA ILE A 6 -28.49 -26.17 -5.23
C ILE A 6 -28.87 -26.21 -6.72
N ALA A 7 -29.46 -27.31 -7.18
CA ALA A 7 -29.94 -27.44 -8.55
C ALA A 7 -31.12 -26.50 -8.88
N ALA A 8 -31.99 -26.21 -7.91
CA ALA A 8 -33.09 -25.26 -8.09
C ALA A 8 -32.54 -23.82 -8.17
N LEU A 9 -31.59 -23.48 -7.29
CA LEU A 9 -30.91 -22.18 -7.30
C LEU A 9 -30.11 -21.95 -8.59
N ALA A 10 -29.41 -22.97 -9.09
CA ALA A 10 -28.67 -22.90 -10.35
C ALA A 10 -29.59 -22.67 -11.56
N ARG A 11 -30.75 -23.32 -11.57
CA ARG A 11 -31.75 -23.17 -12.64
C ARG A 11 -32.40 -21.79 -12.61
N GLU A 12 -32.69 -21.26 -11.43
CA GLU A 12 -33.25 -19.91 -11.25
C GLU A 12 -32.27 -18.82 -11.70
N LEU A 13 -30.97 -19.04 -11.49
CA LEU A 13 -29.91 -18.12 -11.88
C LEU A 13 -29.36 -18.35 -13.31
N ASN A 14 -29.87 -19.37 -14.03
CA ASN A 14 -29.38 -19.80 -15.34
C ASN A 14 -27.85 -19.99 -15.39
N LEU A 15 -27.27 -20.56 -14.33
CA LEU A 15 -25.83 -20.83 -14.23
C LEU A 15 -25.55 -22.34 -14.23
N PRO A 16 -24.43 -22.79 -14.81
CA PRO A 16 -23.94 -24.14 -14.61
C PRO A 16 -23.71 -24.41 -13.11
N ILE A 17 -24.14 -25.57 -12.61
CA ILE A 17 -24.03 -25.95 -11.19
C ILE A 17 -22.58 -25.86 -10.70
N ALA A 18 -21.61 -26.23 -11.56
CA ALA A 18 -20.18 -26.12 -11.26
C ALA A 18 -19.75 -24.66 -10.97
N THR A 19 -20.25 -23.70 -11.75
CA THR A 19 -19.95 -22.27 -11.56
C THR A 19 -20.53 -21.76 -10.25
N LEU A 20 -21.78 -22.14 -9.92
CA LEU A 20 -22.45 -21.76 -8.68
C LEU A 20 -21.73 -22.32 -7.45
N LEU A 21 -21.26 -23.58 -7.51
CA LEU A 21 -20.50 -24.21 -6.43
C LEU A 21 -19.16 -23.51 -6.20
N THR A 22 -18.43 -23.16 -7.27
CA THR A 22 -17.18 -22.41 -7.16
C THR A 22 -17.41 -21.05 -6.51
N GLN A 23 -18.47 -20.32 -6.89
CA GLN A 23 -18.81 -19.04 -6.28
C GLN A 23 -19.17 -19.18 -4.79
N LEU A 24 -19.93 -20.21 -4.40
CA LEU A 24 -20.27 -20.47 -2.99
C LEU A 24 -19.05 -20.81 -2.13
N VAL A 25 -18.09 -21.58 -2.68
CA VAL A 25 -16.82 -21.89 -2.02
C VAL A 25 -15.95 -20.63 -1.87
N MET A 26 -15.89 -19.78 -2.91
CA MET A 26 -15.17 -18.50 -2.86
C MET A 26 -15.77 -17.53 -1.85
N MET A 27 -17.07 -17.63 -1.57
CA MET A 27 -17.76 -16.84 -0.53
C MET A 27 -17.63 -17.44 0.89
N GLY A 28 -16.86 -18.51 1.07
CA GLY A 28 -16.63 -19.11 2.40
C GLY A 28 -17.85 -19.82 3.00
N LEU A 29 -18.89 -20.07 2.21
CA LEU A 29 -20.05 -20.85 2.63
C LEU A 29 -19.68 -22.34 2.55
N GLU A 30 -19.47 -22.97 3.70
CA GLU A 30 -19.14 -24.40 3.75
C GLU A 30 -20.27 -25.23 3.10
N ALA A 31 -19.95 -25.91 1.99
CA ALA A 31 -20.84 -26.83 1.28
C ALA A 31 -21.04 -28.17 2.03
N ARG A 32 -21.26 -28.14 3.36
CA ARG A 32 -21.42 -29.35 4.19
C ARG A 32 -22.76 -30.08 4.02
N THR A 33 -23.62 -29.67 3.09
CA THR A 33 -24.92 -30.33 2.84
C THR A 33 -25.12 -30.86 1.42
N ALA A 34 -24.07 -30.91 0.58
CA ALA A 34 -24.20 -31.32 -0.83
C ALA A 34 -23.75 -32.76 -1.15
N ARG A 35 -23.35 -33.57 -0.15
CA ARG A 35 -22.91 -34.97 -0.38
C ARG A 35 -24.02 -36.03 -0.25
N SER A 36 -25.25 -35.68 0.13
CA SER A 36 -26.35 -36.66 0.30
C SER A 36 -27.39 -36.69 -0.82
N SER A 37 -27.20 -35.93 -1.92
CA SER A 37 -28.22 -35.84 -2.98
C SER A 37 -27.66 -35.80 -4.41
N LEU A 38 -26.44 -36.29 -4.63
CA LEU A 38 -25.92 -36.48 -5.98
C LEU A 38 -26.18 -37.92 -6.40
N ASP A 39 -27.07 -38.06 -7.39
CA ASP A 39 -27.37 -39.34 -8.03
C ASP A 39 -26.11 -39.88 -8.73
N THR A 40 -25.89 -41.18 -8.55
CA THR A 40 -24.71 -41.95 -8.97
C THR A 40 -24.34 -41.74 -10.45
N ASP A 41 -25.33 -41.44 -11.28
CA ASP A 41 -25.17 -41.25 -12.72
C ASP A 41 -24.44 -39.93 -13.09
N THR A 42 -24.50 -38.92 -12.22
CA THR A 42 -23.82 -37.63 -12.46
C THR A 42 -22.33 -37.69 -12.07
N ALA A 43 -21.98 -38.55 -11.11
CA ALA A 43 -20.59 -38.73 -10.66
C ALA A 43 -19.73 -39.51 -11.67
N GLU A 44 -20.32 -40.46 -12.39
CA GLU A 44 -19.66 -41.23 -13.46
C GLU A 44 -19.30 -40.34 -14.67
N ARG A 45 -20.17 -39.40 -15.05
CA ARG A 45 -19.93 -38.49 -16.17
C ARG A 45 -18.74 -37.54 -15.95
N VAL A 46 -18.54 -37.06 -14.72
CA VAL A 46 -17.40 -36.19 -14.38
C VAL A 46 -16.08 -36.95 -14.36
N LYS A 47 -16.09 -38.26 -14.08
CA LYS A 47 -14.89 -39.10 -14.15
C LYS A 47 -14.40 -39.35 -15.58
N ALA A 48 -15.31 -39.40 -16.55
CA ALA A 48 -14.98 -39.67 -17.95
C ALA A 48 -14.25 -38.50 -18.65
N GLU A 49 -14.50 -37.25 -18.25
CA GLU A 49 -13.87 -36.07 -18.87
C GLU A 49 -12.43 -35.81 -18.40
N ILE A 50 -11.98 -36.43 -17.31
CA ILE A 50 -10.66 -36.16 -16.72
C ILE A 50 -9.59 -37.18 -17.20
N GLY A 51 -9.98 -38.22 -17.94
CA GLY A 51 -9.18 -39.42 -18.18
C GLY A 51 -8.42 -39.56 -19.51
N SER A 52 -8.14 -38.48 -20.28
CA SER A 52 -7.42 -38.62 -21.56
C SER A 52 -6.27 -37.62 -21.72
N GLY A 53 -5.12 -37.91 -21.11
CA GLY A 53 -3.86 -37.21 -21.33
C GLY A 53 -2.69 -38.19 -21.30
N GLY A 54 -2.23 -38.61 -22.48
CA GLY A 54 -1.20 -39.63 -22.67
C GLY A 54 0.21 -39.20 -22.26
N VAL A 55 0.92 -40.12 -21.60
CA VAL A 55 2.33 -39.99 -21.18
C VAL A 55 3.23 -40.54 -22.29
N GLY A 56 3.97 -39.67 -22.97
CA GLY A 56 5.03 -40.03 -23.91
C GLY A 56 6.36 -40.24 -23.21
N GLN A 57 7.02 -41.38 -23.50
CA GLN A 57 8.37 -41.73 -23.04
C GLN A 57 9.45 -40.90 -23.76
N GLN A 58 10.44 -40.41 -23.01
CA GLN A 58 11.74 -39.97 -23.54
C GLN A 58 12.87 -40.79 -22.90
N PRO A 59 13.85 -41.31 -23.69
CA PRO A 59 15.04 -41.95 -23.15
C PRO A 59 16.28 -41.05 -23.23
N GLY A 60 17.11 -41.11 -22.17
CA GLY A 60 18.56 -41.06 -22.28
C GLY A 60 19.24 -39.69 -22.28
N LEU A 61 19.79 -39.29 -21.13
CA LEU A 61 20.91 -38.34 -21.06
C LEU A 61 21.99 -38.85 -20.09
N LYS A 62 23.22 -38.86 -20.62
CA LYS A 62 24.46 -39.37 -20.04
C LYS A 62 24.99 -38.50 -18.91
N ALA A 63 25.70 -39.16 -17.99
CA ALA A 63 26.49 -38.54 -16.92
C ALA A 63 27.62 -37.64 -17.47
N VAL A 64 27.89 -36.54 -16.76
CA VAL A 64 29.01 -35.60 -16.96
C VAL A 64 29.65 -35.35 -15.58
N PRO A 65 30.99 -35.22 -15.49
CA PRO A 65 31.72 -35.49 -14.26
C PRO A 65 31.83 -34.29 -13.31
N THR A 66 31.98 -34.64 -12.04
CA THR A 66 32.45 -33.84 -10.91
C THR A 66 33.81 -33.20 -11.18
N HIS A 67 33.92 -31.87 -11.01
CA HIS A 67 35.19 -31.23 -10.67
C HIS A 67 35.00 -29.92 -9.88
N THR A 68 35.61 -29.95 -8.69
CA THR A 68 36.48 -28.91 -8.14
C THR A 68 35.81 -27.73 -7.41
N GLU A 69 35.81 -27.87 -6.08
CA GLU A 69 35.86 -26.79 -5.08
C GLU A 69 36.85 -25.69 -5.49
N ARG A 70 36.36 -24.45 -5.57
CA ARG A 70 37.19 -23.24 -5.47
C ARG A 70 36.49 -22.23 -4.58
N ASP A 71 37.19 -21.91 -3.50
CA ASP A 71 37.19 -20.69 -2.69
C ASP A 71 36.06 -19.69 -2.95
N VAL A 72 35.06 -19.72 -2.07
CA VAL A 72 34.18 -18.57 -1.83
C VAL A 72 34.81 -17.73 -0.73
N GLN A 73 35.40 -16.59 -1.11
CA GLN A 73 35.72 -15.53 -0.17
C GLN A 73 34.43 -15.10 0.54
N VAL A 74 34.41 -15.27 1.86
CA VAL A 74 33.34 -14.84 2.75
C VAL A 74 33.36 -13.32 2.83
N LEU A 75 32.52 -12.66 2.03
CA LEU A 75 32.06 -11.29 2.31
C LEU A 75 31.06 -11.37 3.46
N SER A 76 31.59 -11.29 4.68
CA SER A 76 30.86 -11.23 5.94
C SER A 76 30.02 -9.95 6.02
N GLY A 77 28.70 -10.08 6.06
CA GLY A 77 27.80 -8.97 6.39
C GLY A 77 26.32 -9.20 6.11
N VAL A 78 25.96 -10.06 5.16
CA VAL A 78 24.56 -10.27 4.78
C VAL A 78 23.94 -11.39 5.63
N ARG A 79 23.01 -11.04 6.54
CA ARG A 79 22.25 -12.04 7.30
C ARG A 79 21.12 -12.60 6.44
N VAL A 80 21.19 -13.90 6.21
CA VAL A 80 20.14 -14.68 5.57
C VAL A 80 19.07 -15.02 6.60
N SER A 81 17.85 -14.46 6.46
CA SER A 81 16.73 -14.77 7.37
C SER A 81 15.61 -15.48 6.62
N ARG A 82 15.23 -16.68 7.09
CA ARG A 82 13.97 -17.32 6.67
C ARG A 82 12.83 -16.52 7.29
N LEU A 83 12.23 -15.65 6.49
CA LEU A 83 11.20 -14.74 6.96
C LEU A 83 9.90 -15.51 7.29
N PRO A 84 9.22 -15.18 8.40
CA PRO A 84 8.02 -15.88 8.81
C PRO A 84 6.87 -15.65 7.83
N SER A 85 6.07 -16.68 7.54
CA SER A 85 4.82 -16.59 6.75
C SER A 85 3.66 -15.84 7.44
N LYS A 86 3.99 -15.10 8.50
CA LYS A 86 3.05 -14.34 9.32
C LYS A 86 3.57 -12.91 9.45
N ILE A 87 2.67 -11.96 9.24
CA ILE A 87 2.91 -10.55 9.52
C ILE A 87 3.33 -10.44 11.00
N PRO A 88 4.53 -9.93 11.33
CA PRO A 88 4.95 -9.76 12.72
C PRO A 88 3.89 -8.98 13.48
N ALA A 89 3.55 -9.33 14.72
CA ALA A 89 2.45 -8.67 15.45
C ALA A 89 2.77 -7.22 15.87
N ALA A 90 4.05 -6.87 16.03
CA ALA A 90 4.53 -5.57 16.47
C ALA A 90 4.59 -4.55 15.32
N PRO A 91 3.72 -3.51 15.26
CA PRO A 91 3.64 -2.58 14.13
C PRO A 91 4.93 -1.78 13.89
N HIS A 92 5.62 -1.40 14.96
CA HIS A 92 6.87 -0.62 14.89
C HIS A 92 8.04 -1.38 14.26
N ARG A 93 7.92 -2.71 14.11
CA ARG A 93 8.90 -3.59 13.46
C ARG A 93 8.52 -3.93 12.01
N ARG A 94 7.48 -3.34 11.42
CA ARG A 94 7.02 -3.69 10.07
C ARG A 94 6.59 -2.46 9.28
N ARG A 95 7.57 -1.67 8.86
CA ARG A 95 7.35 -0.46 8.06
C ARG A 95 7.12 -0.77 6.59
N VAL A 96 7.66 -1.89 6.11
CA VAL A 96 7.50 -2.37 4.74
C VAL A 96 6.98 -3.80 4.77
N ILE A 97 6.01 -4.11 3.92
CA ILE A 97 5.53 -5.47 3.69
C ILE A 97 5.80 -5.82 2.22
N ALA A 98 6.63 -6.83 2.01
CA ALA A 98 6.88 -7.46 0.72
C ALA A 98 5.91 -8.62 0.52
N VAL A 99 5.12 -8.59 -0.55
CA VAL A 99 4.26 -9.70 -0.93
C VAL A 99 4.96 -10.51 -2.02
N ALA A 100 5.52 -11.65 -1.67
CA ALA A 100 6.36 -12.46 -2.53
C ALA A 100 5.64 -13.67 -3.13
N SER A 101 5.99 -14.03 -4.35
CA SER A 101 5.49 -15.26 -4.98
C SER A 101 5.94 -16.51 -4.20
N PRO A 102 5.21 -17.66 -4.28
CA PRO A 102 5.60 -18.89 -3.58
C PRO A 102 6.99 -19.42 -3.92
N ASN A 103 7.48 -19.13 -5.13
CA ASN A 103 8.81 -19.52 -5.61
C ASN A 103 9.87 -18.45 -5.36
N PHE A 104 9.52 -17.35 -4.69
CA PHE A 104 10.48 -16.32 -4.37
C PHE A 104 11.55 -16.89 -3.44
N GLY A 105 12.81 -16.64 -3.79
CA GLY A 105 13.95 -17.09 -3.01
C GLY A 105 14.07 -16.29 -1.72
N GLU A 106 15.15 -15.55 -1.62
CA GLU A 106 15.51 -14.85 -0.40
C GLU A 106 15.49 -13.34 -0.61
N LEU A 107 14.99 -12.59 0.38
CA LEU A 107 15.08 -11.14 0.41
C LEU A 107 16.34 -10.73 1.18
N ARG A 108 17.23 -9.98 0.54
CA ARG A 108 18.48 -9.50 1.13
C ARG A 108 18.37 -8.01 1.42
N THR A 109 17.93 -7.64 2.61
CA THR A 109 17.82 -6.23 2.98
C THR A 109 19.04 -5.80 3.78
N ALA A 110 19.56 -4.59 3.53
CA ALA A 110 20.55 -3.97 4.43
C ALA A 110 19.95 -3.58 5.80
N ASP A 111 18.62 -3.70 5.94
CA ASP A 111 17.89 -3.33 7.15
C ASP A 111 18.16 -4.28 8.33
N GLU A 112 19.03 -3.83 9.24
CA GLU A 112 19.33 -4.52 10.49
C GLU A 112 18.16 -4.53 11.49
N GLN A 113 17.18 -3.63 11.31
CA GLN A 113 16.08 -3.42 12.27
C GLN A 113 14.87 -4.34 12.05
N GLN A 114 14.94 -5.25 11.06
CA GLN A 114 13.83 -6.14 10.68
C GLN A 114 12.55 -5.39 10.32
N SER A 115 12.65 -4.17 9.78
CA SER A 115 11.51 -3.32 9.40
C SER A 115 10.75 -3.83 8.17
N VAL A 116 11.27 -4.85 7.49
CA VAL A 116 10.65 -5.49 6.33
C VAL A 116 10.04 -6.83 6.74
N ALA A 117 8.74 -6.99 6.50
CA ALA A 117 8.05 -8.26 6.61
C ALA A 117 7.83 -8.88 5.23
N LEU A 118 8.17 -10.15 5.05
CA LEU A 118 7.84 -10.90 3.83
C LEU A 118 6.58 -11.72 4.07
N ILE A 119 5.60 -11.60 3.18
CA ILE A 119 4.38 -12.39 3.15
C ILE A 119 4.35 -13.13 1.83
N ILE A 120 4.08 -14.42 1.87
CA ILE A 120 3.67 -15.15 0.67
C ILE A 120 2.14 -15.12 0.67
N PRO A 121 1.48 -14.64 -0.41
CA PRO A 121 0.03 -14.57 -0.52
C PRO A 121 -0.60 -15.85 0.02
N PRO A 122 -1.62 -15.70 0.86
CA PRO A 122 -2.04 -16.83 1.66
C PRO A 122 -2.71 -17.88 0.79
N THR A 123 -2.23 -19.12 0.89
CA THR A 123 -3.01 -20.34 0.61
C THR A 123 -3.96 -20.68 1.77
N ARG A 124 -4.17 -19.73 2.71
CA ARG A 124 -4.80 -19.95 4.02
C ARG A 124 -5.75 -18.81 4.40
N PRO A 125 -6.65 -19.00 5.38
CA PRO A 125 -7.46 -17.91 5.90
C PRO A 125 -6.59 -16.83 6.61
N PRO A 126 -7.05 -15.56 6.63
CA PRO A 126 -6.41 -14.47 7.37
C PRO A 126 -6.27 -14.79 8.86
N SER A 127 -5.14 -14.40 9.45
CA SER A 127 -4.77 -14.72 10.84
C SER A 127 -4.79 -13.55 11.81
N SER A 128 -4.98 -12.33 11.32
CA SER A 128 -5.08 -11.12 12.12
C SER A 128 -6.04 -10.13 11.45
N GLU A 129 -6.46 -9.11 12.17
CA GLU A 129 -7.31 -8.04 11.62
C GLU A 129 -6.60 -7.29 10.48
N LEU A 130 -5.30 -7.03 10.62
CA LEU A 130 -4.48 -6.44 9.56
C LEU A 130 -4.44 -7.35 8.32
N ASP A 131 -4.15 -8.63 8.50
CA ASP A 131 -4.11 -9.62 7.41
C ASP A 131 -5.45 -9.67 6.66
N LEU A 132 -6.57 -9.66 7.40
CA LEU A 132 -7.92 -9.60 6.84
C LEU A 132 -8.20 -8.29 6.10
N SER A 133 -7.74 -7.15 6.62
CA SER A 133 -7.96 -5.85 6.00
C SER A 133 -7.15 -5.71 4.70
N LEU A 134 -5.89 -6.17 4.69
CA LEU A 134 -5.05 -6.21 3.49
C LEU A 134 -5.65 -7.12 2.43
N TYR A 135 -6.14 -8.30 2.83
CA TYR A 135 -6.81 -9.24 1.93
C TYR A 135 -8.07 -8.63 1.29
N ARG A 136 -8.97 -8.05 2.09
CA ARG A 136 -10.21 -7.43 1.60
C ARG A 136 -9.97 -6.25 0.66
N ARG A 137 -8.86 -5.55 0.84
CA ARG A 137 -8.43 -4.43 -0.01
C ARG A 137 -7.67 -4.88 -1.27
N GLY A 138 -7.43 -6.18 -1.45
CA GLY A 138 -6.67 -6.71 -2.59
C GLY A 138 -5.18 -6.35 -2.55
N LEU A 139 -4.62 -6.09 -1.37
CA LEU A 139 -3.23 -5.65 -1.22
C LEU A 139 -2.23 -6.81 -1.03
N LEU A 140 -2.70 -8.06 -1.08
CA LEU A 140 -1.88 -9.26 -0.92
C LEU A 140 -1.58 -9.95 -2.25
N GLU A 141 -1.42 -9.19 -3.33
CA GLU A 141 -1.02 -9.75 -4.62
C GLU A 141 0.51 -9.95 -4.70
N PRO A 142 0.99 -11.08 -5.23
CA PRO A 142 2.42 -11.30 -5.41
C PRO A 142 3.07 -10.19 -6.23
N GLY A 143 4.23 -9.72 -5.78
CA GLY A 143 4.96 -8.60 -6.37
C GLY A 143 4.67 -7.24 -5.72
N MET A 144 3.61 -7.13 -4.91
CA MET A 144 3.31 -5.88 -4.23
C MET A 144 4.29 -5.59 -3.10
N VAL A 145 4.69 -4.33 -2.99
CA VAL A 145 5.37 -3.79 -1.81
C VAL A 145 4.43 -2.77 -1.17
N LEU A 146 4.14 -2.96 0.10
CA LEU A 146 3.27 -2.09 0.87
C LEU A 146 4.09 -1.31 1.90
N ILE A 147 3.79 -0.02 2.02
CA ILE A 147 4.44 0.93 2.91
C ILE A 147 3.45 1.27 4.02
N GLN A 148 3.91 1.25 5.26
CA GLN A 148 3.14 1.65 6.43
C GLN A 148 2.95 3.17 6.44
N SER A 149 1.75 3.65 6.80
CA SER A 149 1.51 5.07 7.00
C SER A 149 2.32 5.58 8.20
N PRO A 150 2.97 6.76 8.11
CA PRO A 150 3.63 7.38 9.24
C PRO A 150 2.64 7.89 10.30
N LEU A 151 1.37 8.11 9.92
CA LEU A 151 0.31 8.64 10.80
C LEU A 151 -0.56 7.53 11.43
N ASP A 152 -0.55 6.33 10.84
CA ASP A 152 -1.36 5.18 11.29
C ASP A 152 -0.62 3.87 11.04
N ASN A 153 -0.16 3.24 12.11
CA ASN A 153 0.62 2.00 12.05
C ASN A 153 -0.18 0.75 11.61
N THR A 154 -1.50 0.87 11.46
CA THR A 154 -2.39 -0.18 10.96
C THR A 154 -2.67 -0.04 9.47
N ARG A 155 -2.39 1.13 8.88
CA ARG A 155 -2.68 1.43 7.49
C ARG A 155 -1.43 1.22 6.64
N TYR A 156 -1.64 0.53 5.51
CA TYR A 156 -0.63 0.33 4.48
C TYR A 156 -1.16 0.75 3.12
N GLN A 157 -0.24 1.21 2.27
CA GLN A 157 -0.49 1.58 0.88
C GLN A 157 0.53 0.91 -0.05
N PRO A 158 0.15 0.58 -1.29
CA PRO A 158 1.13 0.19 -2.31
C PRO A 158 2.23 1.24 -2.44
N LEU A 159 3.48 0.80 -2.65
CA LEU A 159 4.64 1.67 -2.80
C LEU A 159 4.39 2.81 -3.81
N ASP A 160 3.76 2.48 -4.93
CA ASP A 160 3.48 3.42 -6.03
C ASP A 160 2.53 4.56 -5.63
N ASP A 161 1.64 4.33 -4.66
CA ASP A 161 0.64 5.29 -4.20
C ASP A 161 0.94 5.84 -2.80
N ALA A 162 1.97 5.31 -2.13
CA ALA A 162 2.26 5.58 -0.72
C ALA A 162 2.62 7.05 -0.49
N ALA A 163 3.56 7.60 -1.25
CA ALA A 163 4.01 8.98 -1.09
C ALA A 163 2.85 9.98 -1.24
N GLU A 164 2.05 9.83 -2.28
CA GLU A 164 0.86 10.65 -2.55
C GLU A 164 -0.18 10.51 -1.44
N SER A 165 -0.54 9.27 -1.09
CA SER A 165 -1.56 8.99 -0.08
C SER A 165 -1.20 9.58 1.27
N PHE A 166 0.04 9.39 1.72
CA PHE A 166 0.47 9.88 3.03
C PHE A 166 0.64 11.38 3.06
N ALA A 167 1.07 11.98 1.94
CA ALA A 167 1.10 13.42 1.82
C ALA A 167 -0.30 14.03 1.95
N LEU A 168 -1.31 13.41 1.31
CA LEU A 168 -2.70 13.84 1.41
C LEU A 168 -3.26 13.66 2.83
N ASP A 169 -3.03 12.50 3.44
CA ASP A 169 -3.46 12.24 4.83
C ASP A 169 -2.88 13.28 5.79
N LYS A 170 -1.58 13.62 5.63
CA LYS A 170 -0.92 14.65 6.42
C LYS A 170 -1.53 16.02 6.17
N LEU A 171 -1.75 16.40 4.91
CA LEU A 171 -2.39 17.66 4.55
C LEU A 171 -3.79 17.82 5.22
N LEU A 172 -4.61 16.79 5.18
CA LEU A 172 -5.93 16.78 5.84
C LEU A 172 -5.81 16.89 7.37
N LEU A 173 -4.77 16.33 7.97
CA LEU A 173 -4.48 16.54 9.39
C LEU A 173 -4.15 18.00 9.70
N TYR A 174 -3.34 18.67 8.85
CA TYR A 174 -3.06 20.11 9.02
C TYR A 174 -4.33 20.96 8.91
N ASP A 175 -5.20 20.66 7.96
CA ASP A 175 -6.50 21.33 7.82
C ASP A 175 -7.33 21.19 9.11
N ARG A 176 -7.42 19.97 9.65
CA ARG A 176 -8.14 19.69 10.90
C ARG A 176 -7.53 20.41 12.10
N VAL A 177 -6.20 20.41 12.22
CA VAL A 177 -5.50 21.15 13.29
C VAL A 177 -5.76 22.64 13.17
N ALA A 178 -5.65 23.21 11.97
CA ALA A 178 -5.94 24.63 11.73
C ALA A 178 -7.38 24.98 12.10
N GLY A 179 -8.36 24.15 11.72
CA GLY A 179 -9.76 24.31 12.10
C GLY A 179 -9.97 24.29 13.62
N LEU A 180 -9.32 23.37 14.35
CA LEU A 180 -9.36 23.33 15.81
C LEU A 180 -8.75 24.59 16.44
N LEU A 181 -7.73 25.17 15.81
CA LEU A 181 -7.14 26.45 16.21
C LEU A 181 -7.97 27.67 15.75
N GLY A 182 -9.21 27.45 15.30
CA GLY A 182 -10.18 28.47 14.91
C GLY A 182 -9.97 29.02 13.50
N ALA A 183 -9.11 28.44 12.66
CA ALA A 183 -8.90 28.93 11.31
C ALA A 183 -10.21 28.95 10.50
N THR A 184 -10.54 30.11 9.94
CA THR A 184 -11.73 30.32 9.11
C THR A 184 -11.52 29.90 7.67
N LYS A 185 -10.27 29.88 7.20
CA LYS A 185 -9.92 29.41 5.85
C LYS A 185 -8.60 28.67 5.85
N PHE A 186 -8.58 27.55 5.14
CA PHE A 186 -7.38 26.77 4.85
C PHE A 186 -7.28 26.57 3.34
N SER A 187 -6.13 26.88 2.74
CA SER A 187 -5.90 26.67 1.31
C SER A 187 -4.46 26.32 0.97
N VAL A 188 -4.29 25.49 -0.06
CA VAL A 188 -2.98 25.23 -0.69
C VAL A 188 -2.73 26.29 -1.77
N GLU A 189 -1.65 27.05 -1.62
CA GLU A 189 -1.26 28.11 -2.56
C GLU A 189 -0.25 27.61 -3.60
N GLU A 190 0.64 26.69 -3.22
CA GLU A 190 1.64 26.11 -4.11
C GLU A 190 1.90 24.65 -3.73
N LEU A 191 2.11 23.82 -4.74
CA LEU A 191 2.54 22.43 -4.64
C LEU A 191 3.83 22.27 -5.45
N LEU A 192 4.83 21.66 -4.84
CA LEU A 192 6.08 21.29 -5.47
C LEU A 192 6.30 19.79 -5.27
N VAL A 193 6.41 19.06 -6.35
CA VAL A 193 6.68 17.62 -6.36
C VAL A 193 8.04 17.39 -7.02
N GLN A 194 8.90 16.62 -6.36
CA GLN A 194 10.14 16.14 -6.93
C GLN A 194 10.10 14.61 -7.03
N SER A 195 10.52 14.12 -8.19
CA SER A 195 10.64 12.70 -8.52
C SER A 195 11.97 12.47 -9.22
N ASP A 196 12.34 11.20 -9.40
CA ASP A 196 13.52 10.84 -10.18
C ASP A 196 13.45 11.32 -11.64
N ALA A 197 12.24 11.38 -12.21
CA ALA A 197 12.02 11.81 -13.60
C ALA A 197 11.95 13.32 -13.78
N GLY A 198 11.89 14.10 -12.68
CA GLY A 198 11.78 15.54 -12.78
C GLY A 198 11.07 16.22 -11.62
N SER A 199 10.71 17.48 -11.85
CA SER A 199 9.96 18.31 -10.89
C SER A 199 8.71 18.90 -11.51
N LEU A 200 7.65 18.96 -10.70
CA LEU A 200 6.36 19.56 -11.02
C LEU A 200 6.06 20.66 -9.99
N SER A 201 5.65 21.84 -10.47
CA SER A 201 5.18 22.93 -9.60
C SER A 201 3.81 23.39 -10.06
N VAL A 202 2.86 23.50 -9.13
CA VAL A 202 1.48 23.95 -9.35
C VAL A 202 1.19 25.09 -8.39
N ARG A 203 0.57 26.18 -8.87
CA ARG A 203 0.17 27.33 -8.05
C ARG A 203 -1.34 27.57 -8.12
N GLY A 204 -1.93 27.96 -7.00
CA GLY A 204 -3.36 28.26 -6.87
C GLY A 204 -3.80 29.37 -7.81
N GLY A 205 -5.01 29.22 -8.39
CA GLY A 205 -5.58 30.19 -9.33
C GLY A 205 -5.15 30.03 -10.79
N ALA A 206 -4.16 29.18 -11.10
CA ALA A 206 -3.84 28.77 -12.46
C ALA A 206 -4.56 27.44 -12.80
N LYS A 207 -5.28 27.39 -13.93
CA LYS A 207 -5.59 26.09 -14.57
C LYS A 207 -4.24 25.44 -14.86
N ALA A 208 -4.05 24.20 -14.41
CA ALA A 208 -2.81 23.41 -14.42
C ALA A 208 -1.70 23.99 -15.32
N PRO A 209 -0.52 24.36 -14.78
CA PRO A 209 0.51 24.96 -15.60
C PRO A 209 0.99 23.96 -16.66
N ILE A 210 0.62 24.21 -17.91
CA ILE A 210 1.18 23.58 -19.11
C ILE A 210 2.70 23.92 -19.25
N GLY A 211 3.26 24.76 -18.38
CA GLY A 211 4.46 25.52 -18.68
C GLY A 211 5.79 25.18 -18.01
N GLN A 212 5.90 24.37 -16.95
CA GLN A 212 7.20 24.15 -16.27
C GLN A 212 7.41 22.73 -15.70
N ALA A 213 6.82 21.70 -16.31
CA ALA A 213 7.26 20.34 -16.04
C ALA A 213 8.65 20.14 -16.68
N LYS A 214 9.72 20.12 -15.87
CA LYS A 214 11.02 19.63 -16.32
C LYS A 214 11.04 18.13 -16.05
N GLY A 215 10.61 17.32 -17.01
CA GLY A 215 10.57 15.86 -16.88
C GLY A 215 9.40 15.19 -17.63
N HIS A 216 9.37 13.85 -17.63
CA HIS A 216 8.26 13.05 -18.14
C HIS A 216 7.19 12.87 -17.04
N PHE A 217 6.49 13.93 -16.65
CA PHE A 217 5.27 13.75 -15.84
C PHE A 217 4.10 13.42 -16.78
N ASP A 218 3.53 12.22 -16.62
CA ASP A 218 2.32 11.85 -17.35
C ASP A 218 1.10 12.59 -16.78
N LYS A 219 0.08 12.81 -17.61
CA LYS A 219 -1.18 13.48 -17.25
C LYS A 219 -1.87 12.81 -16.06
N SER A 220 -1.77 11.49 -15.96
CA SER A 220 -2.30 10.72 -14.83
C SER A 220 -1.70 11.16 -13.49
N GLN A 221 -0.41 11.49 -13.45
CA GLN A 221 0.27 12.00 -12.25
C GLN A 221 -0.10 13.46 -11.97
N SER A 222 -0.22 14.31 -13.00
CA SER A 222 -0.66 15.70 -12.79
C SER A 222 -2.08 15.77 -12.21
N ASP A 223 -2.99 14.92 -12.66
CA ASP A 223 -4.38 14.87 -12.18
C ASP A 223 -4.45 14.42 -10.71
N LYS A 224 -3.59 13.47 -10.31
CA LYS A 224 -3.40 13.05 -8.91
C LYS A 224 -2.97 14.22 -8.02
N PHE A 225 -1.95 14.96 -8.45
CA PHE A 225 -1.42 16.09 -7.69
C PHE A 225 -2.33 17.33 -7.67
N GLN A 226 -3.16 17.51 -8.69
CA GLN A 226 -4.15 18.59 -8.71
C GLN A 226 -5.13 18.49 -7.53
N ARG A 227 -5.45 17.29 -7.06
CA ARG A 227 -6.34 17.07 -5.90
C ARG A 227 -5.82 17.74 -4.62
N PHE A 228 -4.50 17.89 -4.47
CA PHE A 228 -3.94 18.62 -3.33
C PHE A 228 -4.33 20.10 -3.35
N MET A 229 -4.38 20.71 -4.54
CA MET A 229 -4.79 22.10 -4.69
C MET A 229 -6.29 22.32 -4.40
N GLU A 230 -7.08 21.26 -4.53
CA GLU A 230 -8.51 21.25 -4.19
C GLU A 230 -8.75 21.06 -2.69
N VAL A 231 -7.73 20.65 -1.92
CA VAL A 231 -7.83 20.61 -0.47
C VAL A 231 -7.86 22.02 0.06
N GLY A 232 -9.04 22.42 0.50
CA GLY A 232 -9.26 23.66 1.22
C GLY A 232 -10.54 23.56 2.03
N SER A 233 -10.57 24.28 3.13
CA SER A 233 -11.75 24.33 3.99
C SER A 233 -12.11 25.79 4.27
N THR A 234 -13.39 26.00 4.54
CA THR A 234 -13.90 27.24 5.12
C THR A 234 -14.69 26.84 6.34
N ASN A 235 -14.24 27.27 7.51
CA ASN A 235 -14.86 26.95 8.79
C ASN A 235 -15.56 28.18 9.35
N ALA A 236 -16.60 27.95 10.15
CA ALA A 236 -17.18 29.03 10.95
C ALA A 236 -16.11 29.55 11.93
N ALA A 237 -16.08 30.86 12.13
CA ALA A 237 -15.24 31.44 13.16
C ALA A 237 -15.67 30.87 14.53
N GLY A 238 -14.71 30.30 15.25
CA GLY A 238 -14.92 29.71 16.57
C GLY A 238 -13.75 29.98 17.51
N PRO A 239 -13.95 29.84 18.83
CA PRO A 239 -12.85 29.92 19.77
C PRO A 239 -11.85 28.78 19.50
N PRO A 240 -10.53 29.02 19.61
CA PRO A 240 -9.53 27.98 19.41
C PRO A 240 -9.57 26.93 20.53
N ASP A 241 -9.53 25.65 20.14
CA ASP A 241 -9.36 24.50 21.03
C ASP A 241 -7.91 23.98 20.91
N VAL A 242 -7.02 24.63 21.66
CA VAL A 242 -5.57 24.34 21.66
C VAL A 242 -5.28 22.93 22.20
N GLU A 243 -6.07 22.45 23.16
CA GLU A 243 -5.86 21.12 23.76
C GLU A 243 -6.24 20.01 22.79
N ALA A 244 -7.39 20.13 22.10
CA ALA A 244 -7.77 19.15 21.08
C ALA A 244 -6.78 19.15 19.91
N ALA A 245 -6.29 20.33 19.50
CA ALA A 245 -5.26 20.44 18.47
C ALA A 245 -3.98 19.72 18.88
N GLN A 246 -3.50 19.94 20.12
CA GLN A 246 -2.30 19.27 20.63
C GLN A 246 -2.48 17.75 20.69
N ARG A 247 -3.60 17.26 21.25
CA ARG A 247 -3.90 15.82 21.31
C ARG A 247 -3.89 15.18 19.93
N LEU A 248 -4.53 15.83 18.94
CA LEU A 248 -4.56 15.32 17.56
C LEU A 248 -3.16 15.19 16.95
N VAL A 249 -2.26 16.15 17.23
CA VAL A 249 -0.87 16.12 16.76
C VAL A 249 -0.06 15.04 17.47
N ASP A 250 -0.27 14.87 18.77
CA ASP A 250 0.40 13.85 19.59
C ASP A 250 -0.01 12.43 19.16
N ASP A 251 -1.33 12.20 18.98
CA ASP A 251 -1.88 10.93 18.53
C ASP A 251 -1.38 10.54 17.13
N ALA A 252 -1.17 11.53 16.25
CA ALA A 252 -0.62 11.33 14.92
C ALA A 252 0.91 11.19 14.89
N GLY A 253 1.59 11.29 16.05
CA GLY A 253 3.05 11.20 16.15
C GLY A 253 3.80 12.40 15.55
N LEU A 254 3.13 13.54 15.38
CA LEU A 254 3.69 14.76 14.79
C LEU A 254 4.07 15.83 15.83
N ALA A 255 4.14 15.48 17.11
CA ALA A 255 4.51 16.38 18.21
C ALA A 255 5.87 17.07 18.00
N SER A 256 6.81 16.42 17.31
CA SER A 256 8.12 16.98 16.98
C SER A 256 8.14 17.81 15.70
N GLU A 257 7.00 17.97 15.01
CA GLU A 257 6.93 18.75 13.78
C GLU A 257 6.95 20.26 14.13
N PRO A 258 7.98 21.01 13.69
CA PRO A 258 8.16 22.39 14.13
C PRO A 258 7.04 23.32 13.67
N THR A 259 6.44 23.08 12.51
CA THR A 259 5.42 23.97 11.94
C THR A 259 4.11 23.92 12.74
N LEU A 260 3.65 22.72 13.09
CA LEU A 260 2.48 22.47 13.93
C LEU A 260 2.73 22.97 15.34
N SER A 261 3.89 22.66 15.91
CA SER A 261 4.29 23.13 17.24
C SER A 261 4.27 24.65 17.32
N HIS A 262 4.81 25.32 16.30
CA HIS A 262 4.79 26.78 16.21
C HIS A 262 3.36 27.33 16.05
N LEU A 263 2.55 26.73 15.17
CA LEU A 263 1.16 27.15 14.93
C LEU A 263 0.33 27.07 16.22
N ILE A 264 0.43 25.96 16.95
CA ILE A 264 -0.25 25.75 18.23
C ILE A 264 0.24 26.75 19.28
N ALA A 265 1.55 26.96 19.40
CA ALA A 265 2.12 27.89 20.36
C ALA A 265 1.66 29.34 20.13
N VAL A 266 1.68 29.81 18.88
CA VAL A 266 1.25 31.17 18.52
C VAL A 266 -0.22 31.44 18.91
N VAL A 267 -1.08 30.45 18.69
CA VAL A 267 -2.51 30.55 19.06
C VAL A 267 -2.70 30.47 20.57
N ARG A 268 -1.95 29.58 21.25
CA ARG A 268 -1.94 29.44 22.72
C ARG A 268 -1.53 30.74 23.42
N ASP A 269 -0.53 31.43 22.89
CA ASP A 269 0.00 32.68 23.44
C ASP A 269 -0.87 33.91 23.11
N GLY A 270 -1.96 33.72 22.34
CA GLY A 270 -2.86 34.80 21.94
C GLY A 270 -2.32 35.71 20.83
N VAL A 271 -1.17 35.39 20.22
CA VAL A 271 -0.50 36.20 19.19
C VAL A 271 -1.02 35.83 17.78
N ARG A 272 -2.34 35.79 17.62
CA ARG A 272 -2.97 35.28 16.40
C ARG A 272 -2.80 36.27 15.24
N LYS A 273 -2.06 35.87 14.21
CA LYS A 273 -2.00 36.60 12.93
C LYS A 273 -3.28 36.36 12.15
N LYS A 274 -3.77 37.38 11.43
CA LYS A 274 -4.91 37.25 10.52
C LYS A 274 -4.67 36.21 9.41
N THR A 275 -3.43 36.15 8.93
CA THR A 275 -3.02 35.19 7.89
C THR A 275 -1.62 34.68 8.22
N GLN A 276 -1.43 33.38 8.03
CA GLN A 276 -0.15 32.72 8.17
C GLN A 276 0.11 31.82 6.96
N THR A 277 1.29 31.98 6.37
CA THR A 277 1.76 31.14 5.28
C THR A 277 2.78 30.15 5.82
N LEU A 278 2.60 28.87 5.53
CA LEU A 278 3.42 27.78 6.05
C LEU A 278 3.96 26.95 4.89
N ARG A 279 5.26 26.65 4.89
CA ARG A 279 5.85 25.71 3.94
C ARG A 279 6.03 24.36 4.62
N LEU A 280 5.38 23.33 4.09
CA LEU A 280 5.42 21.99 4.65
C LEU A 280 6.14 21.04 3.72
N ASN A 281 6.85 20.08 4.32
CA ASN A 281 7.26 18.87 3.64
C ASN A 281 6.33 17.74 4.08
N LEU A 282 5.63 17.13 3.12
CA LEU A 282 4.60 16.13 3.37
C LEU A 282 5.13 14.69 3.39
N THR A 283 6.32 14.45 2.84
CA THR A 283 6.91 13.10 2.70
C THR A 283 8.14 12.86 3.57
N ARG A 284 8.62 13.88 4.30
CA ARG A 284 9.86 13.81 5.10
C ARG A 284 9.89 12.64 6.09
N GLU A 285 8.78 12.34 6.76
CA GLU A 285 8.71 11.28 7.77
C GLU A 285 8.73 9.89 7.14
N VAL A 286 8.30 9.76 5.89
CA VAL A 286 8.18 8.48 5.20
C VAL A 286 9.31 8.21 4.20
N SER A 287 10.15 9.19 3.86
CA SER A 287 11.20 9.06 2.84
C SER A 287 12.07 7.82 3.04
N ARG A 288 12.61 7.63 4.25
CA ARG A 288 13.42 6.43 4.58
C ARG A 288 12.67 5.11 4.37
N THR A 289 11.36 5.10 4.60
CA THR A 289 10.53 3.91 4.41
C THR A 289 10.21 3.69 2.93
N LEU A 290 10.01 4.75 2.16
CA LEU A 290 9.87 4.68 0.71
C LEU A 290 11.16 4.17 0.04
N ASP A 291 12.32 4.66 0.47
CA ASP A 291 13.64 4.21 -0.01
C ASP A 291 13.82 2.70 0.25
N LEU A 292 13.53 2.26 1.47
CA LEU A 292 13.56 0.83 1.83
C LEU A 292 12.56 0.01 1.01
N GLY A 293 11.36 0.54 0.78
CA GLY A 293 10.35 -0.08 -0.07
C GLY A 293 10.82 -0.25 -1.52
N ALA A 294 11.50 0.75 -2.07
CA ALA A 294 12.06 0.70 -3.41
C ALA A 294 13.19 -0.33 -3.53
N GLU A 295 14.09 -0.40 -2.54
CA GLU A 295 15.13 -1.43 -2.46
C GLU A 295 14.52 -2.84 -2.49
N VAL A 296 13.49 -3.06 -1.67
CA VAL A 296 12.75 -4.33 -1.59
C VAL A 296 12.04 -4.65 -2.91
N SER A 297 11.37 -3.67 -3.53
CA SER A 297 10.66 -3.83 -4.80
C SER A 297 11.61 -4.29 -5.92
N ASN A 298 12.80 -3.70 -6.00
CA ASN A 298 13.80 -4.07 -7.00
C ASN A 298 14.26 -5.53 -6.84
N GLN A 299 14.45 -6.01 -5.62
CA GLN A 299 14.83 -7.40 -5.37
C GLN A 299 13.72 -8.40 -5.77
N ILE A 300 12.46 -8.06 -5.47
CA ILE A 300 11.32 -8.91 -5.83
C ILE A 300 11.19 -9.04 -7.35
N LYS A 301 11.40 -7.95 -8.09
CA LYS A 301 11.35 -7.93 -9.55
C LYS A 301 12.46 -8.77 -10.20
N ILE A 302 13.68 -8.74 -9.65
CA ILE A 302 14.83 -9.51 -10.18
C ILE A 302 14.65 -11.03 -9.94
N GLY A 303 14.03 -11.42 -8.83
CA GLY A 303 13.78 -12.82 -8.50
C GLY A 303 12.62 -13.47 -9.26
N GLY A 304 11.74 -12.69 -9.88
CA GLY A 304 10.62 -13.16 -10.69
C GLY A 304 11.02 -13.32 -12.16
N SER A 305 11.14 -14.56 -12.64
CA SER A 305 11.42 -14.87 -14.05
C SER A 305 10.31 -14.34 -14.98
N GLY A 306 10.49 -13.13 -15.54
CA GLY A 306 9.58 -12.53 -16.54
C GLY A 306 9.41 -11.02 -16.39
N GLY A 307 10.49 -10.26 -16.61
CA GLY A 307 10.49 -8.81 -16.37
C GLY A 307 9.86 -7.98 -17.49
N VAL A 308 8.75 -7.32 -17.19
CA VAL A 308 8.42 -6.02 -17.80
C VAL A 308 9.00 -4.96 -16.86
N GLU A 309 10.06 -4.28 -17.30
CA GLU A 309 10.67 -3.17 -16.57
C GLU A 309 9.71 -1.97 -16.61
N ARG A 310 8.77 -1.92 -15.66
CA ARG A 310 8.10 -0.65 -15.34
C ARG A 310 9.07 0.17 -14.51
N ARG A 311 9.68 1.18 -15.14
CA ARG A 311 10.29 2.30 -14.41
C ARG A 311 9.14 3.05 -13.74
N HIS A 312 9.09 2.97 -12.43
CA HIS A 312 8.19 3.79 -11.64
C HIS A 312 8.95 5.08 -11.35
N ASP A 313 8.43 6.20 -11.83
CA ASP A 313 8.93 7.51 -11.44
C ASP A 313 8.57 7.71 -9.97
N GLN A 314 9.53 7.44 -9.09
CA GLN A 314 9.32 7.50 -7.65
C GLN A 314 9.25 8.96 -7.22
N VAL A 315 8.19 9.29 -6.49
CA VAL A 315 8.00 10.60 -5.87
C VAL A 315 8.81 10.61 -4.58
N ASN A 316 9.82 11.47 -4.53
CA ASN A 316 10.78 11.53 -3.42
C ASN A 316 10.43 12.66 -2.46
N ASP A 317 9.91 13.77 -2.97
CA ASP A 317 9.61 14.96 -2.18
C ASP A 317 8.30 15.60 -2.60
N VAL A 318 7.42 15.85 -1.63
CA VAL A 318 6.19 16.63 -1.82
C VAL A 318 6.21 17.77 -0.83
N GLN A 319 6.32 18.99 -1.33
CA GLN A 319 6.26 20.21 -0.55
C GLN A 319 5.04 21.04 -0.93
N ILE A 320 4.44 21.69 0.06
CA ILE A 320 3.34 22.61 -0.18
C ILE A 320 3.55 23.93 0.53
N LEU A 321 3.04 25.00 -0.08
CA LEU A 321 2.84 26.28 0.56
C LEU A 321 1.36 26.39 0.93
N LEU A 322 1.09 26.42 2.22
CA LEU A 322 -0.23 26.60 2.79
C LEU A 322 -0.48 28.04 3.18
N ARG A 323 -1.74 28.44 3.08
CA ARG A 323 -2.26 29.67 3.67
C ARG A 323 -3.38 29.33 4.64
N VAL A 324 -3.24 29.83 5.85
CA VAL A 324 -4.23 29.70 6.93
C VAL A 324 -4.71 31.09 7.31
N GLU A 325 -6.02 31.29 7.33
CA GLU A 325 -6.66 32.53 7.80
C GLU A 325 -7.47 32.25 9.06
N PHE A 326 -7.43 33.20 9.98
CA PHE A 326 -7.87 33.06 11.35
C PHE A 326 -8.94 34.12 11.68
#